data_AF-A0ABD6BVD1-F1
#
_entry.id   AF-A0ABD6BVD1-F1
#
_cell.length_a   1.000
_cell.length_b   1.000
_cell.length_c   1.000
_cell.angle_alpha   90.00
_cell.angle_beta   90.00
_cell.angle_gamma   90.00
#
_symmetry.space_group_name_H-M   'P 1'
#
loop_
_entity.id
_entity.type
_entity.pdbx_description
1 polymer ?
#
loop_
_entity_poly.entity_id
_entity_poly.type
_entity_poly.pdbx_seq_one_letter_code
_entity_poly.pdbx_strand_id
1 'polypeptide(L)'
;MTESTSERAVPADWAEVSNPDYIVEKYDPRAPTLFEYADRDIGVHILPAEPNVAHSDTHRWRLGFVKGHRDNLEEAEPVVLVHGRENAYHAAHVFMETYNEYDDRDHEVRVEAAKAAARDAVEDR
;
A
#
# COMPACT_ATOMS: atom_id res chain seq x y z
N MET A 1 24.44 16.27 0.70
CA MET A 1 24.20 14.92 1.26
C MET A 1 22.75 14.62 0.97
N THR A 2 22.47 13.95 -0.14
CA THR A 2 21.14 13.42 -0.45
C THR A 2 21.26 11.94 -0.21
N GLU A 3 20.76 11.48 0.92
CA GLU A 3 20.65 10.06 1.21
C GLU A 3 19.70 9.47 0.19
N SER A 4 20.26 8.73 -0.77
CA SER A 4 19.51 7.86 -1.67
C SER A 4 18.81 6.83 -0.79
N THR A 5 17.55 7.11 -0.46
CA THR A 5 16.60 6.13 0.04
C THR A 5 16.66 4.96 -0.95
N SER A 6 17.16 3.82 -0.50
CA SER A 6 17.26 2.61 -1.31
C SER A 6 15.95 2.44 -2.08
N GLU A 7 16.04 2.62 -3.40
CA GLU A 7 14.97 2.38 -4.35
C GLU A 7 14.52 0.93 -4.17
N ARG A 8 13.54 0.71 -3.29
CA ARG A 8 12.88 -0.57 -3.17
C ARG A 8 12.15 -0.72 -4.50
N ALA A 9 12.72 -1.52 -5.40
CA ALA A 9 12.28 -1.60 -6.78
C ALA A 9 10.78 -1.88 -6.80
N VAL A 10 10.00 -0.89 -7.25
CA VAL A 10 8.57 -1.03 -7.50
C VAL A 10 8.40 -1.51 -8.95
N PRO A 11 7.35 -2.30 -9.25
CA PRO A 11 7.09 -2.73 -10.62
C PRO A 11 6.98 -1.54 -11.58
N ALA A 12 7.32 -1.73 -12.86
CA ALA A 12 7.59 -0.65 -13.83
C ALA A 12 6.43 0.36 -14.01
N ASP A 13 5.19 -0.05 -13.77
CA ASP A 13 3.98 0.78 -13.92
C ASP A 13 3.54 1.44 -12.61
N TRP A 14 4.28 1.22 -11.53
CA TRP A 14 3.99 1.72 -10.20
C TRP A 14 5.04 2.72 -9.75
N ALA A 15 4.61 3.77 -9.05
CA ALA A 15 5.49 4.77 -8.46
C ALA A 15 5.25 4.85 -6.95
N GLU A 16 6.32 4.81 -6.16
CA GLU A 16 6.24 5.12 -4.73
C GLU A 16 6.19 6.63 -4.53
N VAL A 17 5.16 7.09 -3.84
CA VAL A 17 5.04 8.45 -3.31
C VAL A 17 5.34 8.38 -1.82
N SER A 18 6.57 8.73 -1.46
CA SER A 18 7.00 8.78 -0.06
C SER A 18 6.52 10.08 0.60
N ASN A 19 5.94 9.96 1.80
CA ASN A 19 5.50 11.08 2.63
C ASN A 19 4.56 12.10 1.91
N PRO A 20 3.47 11.64 1.28
CA PRO A 20 2.48 12.52 0.69
C PRO A 20 1.93 13.52 1.73
N ASP A 21 2.13 14.82 1.47
CA ASP A 21 1.87 15.91 2.43
C ASP A 21 0.44 15.91 2.99
N TYR A 22 -0.53 15.38 2.24
CA TYR A 22 -1.93 15.31 2.62
C TYR A 22 -2.28 14.16 3.60
N ILE A 23 -1.40 13.17 3.78
CA ILE A 23 -1.58 12.09 4.77
C ILE A 23 -0.96 12.48 6.12
N VAL A 24 0.09 13.30 6.08
CA VAL A 24 0.92 13.66 7.24
C VAL A 24 0.13 14.47 8.29
N GLU A 25 -0.93 15.19 7.91
CA GLU A 25 -1.69 16.01 8.86
C GLU A 25 -2.58 15.23 9.82
N LYS A 26 -3.02 14.00 9.48
CA LYS A 26 -3.95 13.22 10.32
C LYS A 26 -3.33 12.00 11.01
N TYR A 27 -2.18 11.51 10.54
CA TYR A 27 -1.57 10.27 11.04
C TYR A 27 -0.19 10.51 11.65
N ASP A 28 0.15 9.66 12.64
CA ASP A 28 1.45 9.52 13.35
C ASP A 28 2.67 9.97 12.51
N PRO A 29 3.75 10.57 13.07
CA PRO A 29 5.03 10.82 12.39
C PRO A 29 5.70 9.61 11.69
N ARG A 30 5.07 8.43 11.70
CA ARG A 30 5.41 7.29 10.85
C ARG A 30 4.91 7.56 9.44
N ALA A 31 5.85 8.01 8.61
CA ALA A 31 5.63 8.37 7.21
C ALA A 31 4.80 7.30 6.48
N PRO A 32 3.57 7.64 6.06
CA PRO A 32 2.74 6.77 5.24
C PRO A 32 3.41 6.54 3.88
N THR A 33 3.09 5.43 3.25
CA THR A 33 3.63 5.09 1.93
C THR A 33 2.47 4.86 0.98
N LEU A 34 2.47 5.55 -0.15
CA LEU A 34 1.50 5.36 -1.23
C LEU A 34 2.23 4.84 -2.46
N PHE A 35 1.60 3.91 -3.16
CA PHE A 35 2.01 3.45 -4.48
C PHE A 35 0.90 3.76 -5.46
N GLU A 36 1.22 4.46 -6.54
CA GLU A 36 0.29 4.87 -7.58
C GLU A 36 0.56 4.10 -8.86
N TYR A 37 -0.50 3.73 -9.59
CA TYR A 37 -0.37 3.15 -10.92
C TYR A 37 -0.34 4.27 -11.97
N ALA A 38 0.64 4.25 -12.88
CA ALA A 38 0.91 5.39 -13.77
C ALA A 38 -0.26 5.75 -14.71
N ASP A 39 -0.97 4.74 -15.23
CA ASP A 39 -1.98 4.93 -16.28
C ASP A 39 -3.43 4.88 -15.77
N ARG A 40 -3.66 4.75 -14.46
CA ARG A 40 -5.00 4.62 -13.87
C ARG A 40 -5.07 5.31 -12.52
N ASP A 41 -6.23 5.89 -12.21
CA ASP A 41 -6.54 6.45 -10.90
C ASP A 41 -6.78 5.34 -9.86
N ILE A 42 -5.74 4.58 -9.56
CA ILE A 42 -5.70 3.60 -8.47
C ILE A 42 -4.38 3.67 -7.71
N GLY A 43 -4.40 3.22 -6.47
CA GLY A 43 -3.20 3.06 -5.68
C GLY A 43 -3.36 2.06 -4.54
N VAL A 44 -2.25 1.77 -3.87
CA VAL A 44 -2.25 1.06 -2.59
C VAL A 44 -1.44 1.82 -1.56
N HIS A 45 -1.91 1.86 -0.32
CA HIS A 45 -1.24 2.57 0.75
C HIS A 45 -0.85 1.64 1.90
N ILE A 46 0.22 1.99 2.59
CA ILE A 46 0.65 1.36 3.83
C ILE A 46 0.51 2.40 4.95
N LEU A 47 -0.37 2.11 5.91
CA LEU A 47 -0.66 2.98 7.06
C LEU A 47 -0.54 2.19 8.37
N PRO A 48 -0.16 2.84 9.50
CA PRO A 48 -0.36 2.25 10.81
C PRO A 48 -1.82 1.85 11.02
N ALA A 49 -2.04 0.69 11.64
CA ALA A 49 -3.39 0.18 11.90
C ALA A 49 -4.13 0.99 12.98
N GLU A 50 -3.37 1.56 13.91
CA GLU A 50 -3.89 2.31 15.04
C GLU A 50 -3.23 3.70 15.11
N PRO A 51 -3.98 4.73 15.55
CA PRO A 51 -3.41 6.04 15.81
C PRO A 51 -2.37 5.97 16.94
N ASN A 52 -1.44 6.94 16.97
CA ASN A 52 -0.39 7.02 17.98
C ASN A 52 -0.94 7.47 19.35
N VAL A 53 -1.66 6.57 20.02
CA VAL A 53 -2.18 6.78 21.37
C VAL A 53 -1.46 5.84 22.34
N ALA A 54 -1.39 6.21 23.61
CA ALA A 54 -0.89 5.33 24.65
C ALA A 54 -1.67 4.00 24.60
N HIS A 55 -0.94 2.87 24.55
CA HIS A 55 -1.45 1.50 24.37
C HIS A 55 -1.84 1.07 22.94
N SER A 56 -1.55 1.86 21.90
CA SER A 56 -1.69 1.39 20.51
C SER A 56 -0.70 0.27 20.18
N ASP A 57 -1.14 -0.72 19.40
CA ASP A 57 -0.24 -1.72 18.84
C ASP A 57 0.50 -1.11 17.64
N THR A 58 1.62 -0.48 17.97
CA THR A 58 2.50 0.20 17.03
C THR A 58 3.14 -0.70 15.98
N HIS A 59 3.00 -2.03 16.12
CA HIS A 59 3.56 -3.00 15.20
C HIS A 59 2.58 -3.44 14.11
N ARG A 60 1.30 -3.01 14.17
CA ARG A 60 0.30 -3.37 13.16
C ARG A 60 0.23 -2.33 12.05
N TRP A 61 0.25 -2.83 10.82
CA TRP A 61 0.21 -2.05 9.59
C TRP A 61 -0.91 -2.57 8.70
N ARG A 62 -1.56 -1.64 7.99
CA ARG A 62 -2.66 -1.92 7.08
C ARG A 62 -2.24 -1.60 5.65
N LEU A 63 -2.44 -2.55 4.75
CA LEU A 63 -2.49 -2.32 3.32
C LEU A 63 -3.93 -1.97 2.93
N GLY A 64 -4.13 -0.85 2.25
CA GLY A 64 -5.43 -0.46 1.71
C GLY A 64 -5.36 -0.17 0.22
N PHE A 65 -6.44 -0.45 -0.49
CA PHE A 65 -6.62 -0.19 -1.90
C PHE A 65 -7.40 1.11 -2.09
N VAL A 66 -6.88 2.00 -2.94
CA VAL A 66 -7.45 3.31 -3.25
C VAL A 66 -8.01 3.25 -4.65
N LYS A 67 -9.30 3.59 -4.79
CA LYS A 67 -9.95 3.79 -6.08
C LYS A 67 -10.20 5.28 -6.30
N GLY A 68 -9.77 5.80 -7.45
CA GLY A 68 -9.90 7.21 -7.78
C GLY A 68 -8.67 8.02 -7.35
N HIS A 69 -8.88 9.31 -7.11
CA HIS A 69 -7.80 10.26 -6.88
C HIS A 69 -7.06 9.98 -5.57
N ARG A 70 -5.76 10.27 -5.57
CA ARG A 70 -4.80 10.04 -4.48
C ARG A 70 -5.19 10.58 -3.11
N ASP A 71 -6.16 11.50 -3.05
CA ASP A 71 -6.65 12.14 -1.83
C ASP A 71 -7.75 11.32 -1.12
N ASN A 72 -8.29 10.27 -1.76
CA ASN A 72 -9.42 9.46 -1.25
C ASN A 72 -8.98 8.30 -0.31
N LEU A 73 -7.95 8.52 0.50
CA LEU A 73 -7.42 7.49 1.39
C LEU A 73 -8.37 7.09 2.52
N GLU A 74 -9.25 8.01 2.92
CA GLU A 74 -10.28 7.74 3.92
C GLU A 74 -11.32 6.72 3.41
N GLU A 75 -11.48 6.63 2.09
CA GLU A 75 -12.37 5.68 1.42
C GLU A 75 -11.65 4.39 0.98
N ALA A 76 -10.36 4.26 1.31
CA ALA A 76 -9.58 3.12 0.89
C ALA A 76 -10.10 1.82 1.50
N GLU A 77 -10.26 0.84 0.63
CA GLU A 77 -10.74 -0.49 1.00
C GLU A 77 -9.64 -1.26 1.72
N PRO A 78 -9.88 -1.81 2.92
CA PRO A 78 -8.88 -2.61 3.62
C PRO A 78 -8.56 -3.89 2.84
N VAL A 79 -7.29 -4.10 2.50
CA VAL A 79 -6.82 -5.33 1.84
C VAL A 79 -6.38 -6.33 2.90
N VAL A 80 -5.38 -5.97 3.71
CA VAL A 80 -4.84 -6.86 4.74
C VAL A 80 -4.27 -6.08 5.92
N LEU A 81 -4.29 -6.71 7.10
CA LEU A 81 -3.68 -6.21 8.34
C LEU A 81 -2.55 -7.15 8.76
N VAL A 82 -1.36 -6.61 8.96
CA VAL A 82 -0.15 -7.40 9.21
C VAL A 82 0.67 -6.83 10.35
N HIS A 83 1.44 -7.69 11.02
CA HIS A 83 2.48 -7.26 11.94
C HIS A 83 3.77 -6.96 11.17
N GLY A 84 4.37 -5.81 11.43
CA GLY A 84 5.62 -5.35 10.83
C GLY A 84 5.43 -4.61 9.51
N ARG A 85 6.13 -3.47 9.38
CA ARG A 85 6.09 -2.63 8.17
C ARG A 85 6.58 -3.39 6.94
N GLU A 86 7.61 -4.22 7.10
CA GLU A 86 8.20 -5.02 6.03
C GLU A 86 7.21 -6.03 5.44
N ASN A 87 6.35 -6.64 6.26
CA ASN A 87 5.29 -7.53 5.77
C ASN A 87 4.23 -6.75 4.99
N ALA A 88 3.93 -5.51 5.38
CA ALA A 88 3.02 -4.65 4.63
C ALA A 88 3.60 -4.26 3.27
N TYR A 89 4.90 -3.99 3.20
CA TYR A 89 5.61 -3.76 1.93
C TYR A 89 5.64 -5.00 1.06
N HIS A 90 5.85 -6.17 1.64
CA HIS A 90 5.79 -7.43 0.89
C HIS A 90 4.40 -7.64 0.29
N ALA A 91 3.33 -7.48 1.08
CA ALA A 91 1.95 -7.57 0.59
C ALA A 91 1.66 -6.54 -0.51
N ALA A 92 2.13 -5.30 -0.36
CA ALA A 92 2.00 -4.27 -1.39
C ALA A 92 2.72 -4.67 -2.69
N HIS A 93 3.93 -5.22 -2.59
CA HIS A 93 4.69 -5.68 -3.75
C HIS A 93 3.94 -6.79 -4.50
N VAL A 94 3.45 -7.81 -3.78
CA VAL A 94 2.66 -8.89 -4.37
C VAL A 94 1.40 -8.35 -5.03
N PHE A 95 0.71 -7.39 -4.41
CA PHE A 95 -0.43 -6.73 -5.04
C PHE A 95 -0.06 -6.12 -6.39
N MET A 96 1.01 -5.31 -6.42
CA MET A 96 1.44 -4.59 -7.62
C MET A 96 1.88 -5.55 -8.73
N GLU A 97 2.61 -6.62 -8.39
CA GLU A 97 3.02 -7.66 -9.35
C GLU A 97 1.81 -8.39 -9.92
N THR A 98 0.92 -8.93 -9.09
CA THR A 98 -0.26 -9.66 -9.56
C THR A 98 -1.19 -8.76 -10.38
N TYR A 99 -1.30 -7.48 -10.03
CA TYR A 99 -2.07 -6.52 -10.81
C TYR A 99 -1.52 -6.34 -12.23
N ASN A 100 -0.20 -6.37 -12.39
CA ASN A 100 0.50 -6.29 -13.68
C ASN A 100 0.43 -7.61 -14.46
N GLU A 101 0.51 -8.75 -13.78
CA GLU A 101 0.41 -10.07 -14.42
C GLU A 101 -0.95 -10.31 -15.09
N TYR A 102 -2.01 -9.72 -14.54
CA TYR A 102 -3.37 -9.82 -15.08
C TYR A 102 -3.72 -8.68 -16.07
N ASP A 103 -2.73 -8.02 -16.69
CA ASP A 103 -2.98 -6.82 -17.52
C ASP A 103 -3.97 -7.05 -18.68
N ASP A 104 -4.09 -8.28 -19.17
CA ASP A 104 -5.03 -8.72 -20.21
C ASP A 104 -6.48 -8.90 -19.73
N ARG A 105 -6.77 -8.71 -18.44
CA ARG A 105 -8.08 -8.92 -17.83
C ARG A 105 -8.81 -7.63 -17.49
N ASP A 106 -10.12 -7.76 -17.29
CA ASP A 106 -10.96 -6.67 -16.77
C ASP A 106 -10.37 -6.10 -15.48
N HIS A 107 -10.46 -4.78 -15.33
CA HIS A 107 -9.88 -4.06 -14.20
C HIS A 107 -10.30 -4.62 -12.84
N GLU A 108 -11.59 -4.94 -12.68
CA GLU A 108 -12.10 -5.51 -11.42
C GLU A 108 -11.49 -6.88 -11.12
N VAL A 109 -11.33 -7.72 -12.14
CA VAL A 109 -10.70 -9.04 -12.01
C VAL A 109 -9.24 -8.91 -11.56
N ARG A 110 -8.51 -7.92 -12.11
CA ARG A 110 -7.12 -7.63 -11.72
C ARG A 110 -7.02 -7.19 -10.27
N VAL A 111 -7.88 -6.28 -9.85
CA VAL A 111 -7.90 -5.76 -8.47
C VAL A 111 -8.21 -6.89 -7.50
N GLU A 112 -9.24 -7.70 -7.76
CA GLU A 112 -9.62 -8.79 -6.86
C GLU A 112 -8.55 -9.89 -6.79
N ALA A 113 -7.91 -10.24 -7.91
CA ALA A 113 -6.78 -11.17 -7.93
C ALA A 113 -5.59 -10.63 -7.11
N ALA A 114 -5.24 -9.35 -7.29
CA ALA A 114 -4.17 -8.70 -6.54
C ALA A 114 -4.45 -8.62 -5.04
N LYS A 115 -5.70 -8.33 -4.63
CA LYS A 115 -6.12 -8.34 -3.23
C LYS A 115 -5.99 -9.74 -2.62
N ALA A 116 -6.41 -10.78 -3.34
CA ALA A 116 -6.32 -12.16 -2.88
C ALA A 116 -4.85 -12.57 -2.69
N ALA A 117 -4.00 -12.34 -3.70
CA ALA A 117 -2.59 -12.66 -3.64
C ALA A 117 -1.87 -11.94 -2.49
N ALA A 118 -2.18 -10.67 -2.25
CA ALA A 118 -1.61 -9.89 -1.16
C ALA A 118 -1.99 -10.42 0.24
N ARG A 119 -3.20 -11.00 0.38
CA ARG A 119 -3.65 -11.65 1.63
C ARG A 119 -2.93 -12.97 1.82
N ASP A 120 -2.91 -13.82 0.81
CA ASP A 120 -2.29 -15.14 0.85
C ASP A 120 -0.79 -15.05 1.18
N ALA A 121 -0.09 -14.05 0.63
CA ALA A 121 1.35 -13.85 0.82
C ALA A 121 1.79 -13.59 2.27
N VAL A 122 0.87 -13.18 3.14
CA VAL A 122 1.15 -12.87 4.55
C VAL A 122 0.50 -13.82 5.53
N GLU A 123 -0.43 -14.67 5.08
CA GLU A 123 -1.01 -15.77 5.87
C GLU A 123 -0.10 -17.00 5.92
N ASP A 124 0.81 -17.17 4.96
CA ASP A 124 1.73 -18.33 4.86
C ASP A 124 3.06 -18.15 5.66
N ARG A 125 3.18 -17.12 6.53
CA ARG A 125 4.45 -16.72 7.18
C ARG A 125 4.48 -16.83 8.70
#